data_AF-A0A3B9FJT9-F1
#
_entry.id   AF-A0A3B9FJT9-F1
#
_cell.length_a   1.000
_cell.length_b   1.000
_cell.length_c   1.000
_cell.angle_alpha   90.00
_cell.angle_beta   90.00
_cell.angle_gamma   90.00
#
_symmetry.space_group_name_H-M   'P 1'
#
loop_
_entity.id
_entity.type
_entity.pdbx_description
1 polymer ?
#
loop_
_entity_poly.entity_id
_entity_poly.type
_entity_poly.pdbx_seq_one_letter_code
_entity_poly.pdbx_strand_id
1 'polypeptide(L)'
;MQEKGTGNPAPRHGNRSFPGFAGQCRTWDQLRERGGSQNSRSGIRVQHRPQHRLPSPLHRFCRSGSNHAPYAQRVSELPSIPPGSNVLGVGIDQIEVSRIRDSLDKHGAHFLDKIFTSGEQAYCRDKADPVPHLAARFAAKEAASKAFGTGFGEEFGWLDSEVHNDDQGQPILRFSEKGTALLNEKGASGALVSLTHLESIASSIVVLVSSS
;
A
#
# COMPACT_ATOMS: atom_id res chain seq x y z
N MET A 1 12.18 69.59 24.18
CA MET A 1 11.78 69.46 22.75
C MET A 1 12.91 68.76 22.01
N GLN A 2 12.77 67.69 21.25
CA GLN A 2 11.74 66.69 20.98
C GLN A 2 12.49 65.55 20.24
N GLU A 3 12.07 64.30 20.48
CA GLU A 3 12.67 63.07 19.96
C GLU A 3 12.55 62.91 18.43
N LYS A 4 13.53 62.21 17.82
CA LYS A 4 13.40 61.33 16.63
C LYS A 4 14.53 60.28 16.75
N GLY A 5 14.35 58.96 16.72
CA GLY A 5 13.29 58.13 16.18
C GLY A 5 13.81 57.36 14.95
N THR A 6 13.55 56.04 14.93
CA THR A 6 13.80 55.01 13.87
C THR A 6 15.12 54.23 14.03
N GLY A 7 15.15 52.92 14.30
CA GLY A 7 14.12 51.87 14.21
C GLY A 7 14.48 50.91 13.08
N ASN A 8 15.18 49.83 13.42
CA ASN A 8 15.56 48.71 12.54
C ASN A 8 14.29 48.05 11.94
N PRO A 9 14.19 47.78 10.62
CA PRO A 9 13.00 47.14 10.08
C PRO A 9 12.97 45.64 10.41
N ALA A 10 11.86 45.21 11.02
CA ALA A 10 11.49 43.82 11.22
C ALA A 10 11.35 43.06 9.88
N PRO A 11 11.52 41.72 9.86
CA PRO A 11 11.28 40.92 8.67
C PRO A 11 9.78 40.92 8.33
N ARG A 12 9.48 41.21 7.06
CA ARG A 12 8.11 41.17 6.53
C ARG A 12 7.63 39.71 6.49
N HIS A 13 6.80 39.31 7.46
CA HIS A 13 5.94 38.13 7.32
C HIS A 13 4.88 38.43 6.26
N GLY A 14 5.12 37.95 5.04
CA GLY A 14 4.10 37.90 3.99
C GLY A 14 3.08 36.83 4.32
N ASN A 15 1.97 37.25 4.94
CA ASN A 15 0.77 36.46 5.13
C ASN A 15 0.14 36.20 3.73
N ARG A 16 0.44 35.05 3.12
CA ARG A 16 -0.28 34.60 1.93
C ARG A 16 -1.42 33.70 2.38
N SER A 17 -2.60 34.30 2.44
CA SER A 17 -3.89 33.63 2.49
C SER A 17 -3.97 32.63 1.33
N PHE A 18 -4.13 31.34 1.65
CA PHE A 18 -4.48 30.32 0.67
C PHE A 18 -5.92 30.54 0.21
N PRO A 19 -6.21 30.61 -1.10
CA PRO A 19 -7.59 30.64 -1.56
C PRO A 19 -8.22 29.26 -1.30
N GLY A 20 -9.38 29.28 -0.65
CA GLY A 20 -10.19 28.10 -0.41
C GLY A 20 -10.55 27.41 -1.70
N PHE A 21 -10.10 26.17 -1.87
CA PHE A 21 -10.68 25.26 -2.85
C PHE A 21 -11.98 24.70 -2.29
N ALA A 22 -13.05 25.48 -2.39
CA ALA A 22 -14.41 24.95 -2.40
C ALA A 22 -14.67 24.26 -3.76
N GLY A 23 -13.92 23.19 -4.02
CA GLY A 23 -14.25 22.24 -5.08
C GLY A 23 -15.28 21.28 -4.50
N GLN A 24 -16.49 21.26 -5.06
CA GLN A 24 -17.55 20.33 -4.67
C GLN A 24 -17.00 18.90 -4.67
N CYS A 25 -16.94 18.28 -3.49
CA CYS A 25 -16.61 16.87 -3.32
C CYS A 25 -17.61 16.04 -4.13
N ARG A 26 -17.13 15.40 -5.21
CA ARG A 26 -17.93 14.43 -5.94
C ARG A 26 -17.93 13.11 -5.19
N THR A 27 -19.09 12.48 -5.08
CA THR A 27 -19.23 11.18 -4.42
C THR A 27 -18.79 10.07 -5.37
N TRP A 28 -18.40 8.92 -4.83
CA TRP A 28 -17.98 7.76 -5.64
C TRP A 28 -19.04 7.30 -6.64
N ASP A 29 -20.32 7.44 -6.29
CA ASP A 29 -21.44 7.15 -7.20
C ASP A 29 -21.38 7.98 -8.49
N GLN A 30 -20.87 9.22 -8.43
CA GLN A 30 -20.80 10.14 -9.57
C GLN A 30 -19.66 9.82 -10.55
N LEU A 31 -18.66 9.03 -10.15
CA LEU A 31 -17.56 8.61 -11.04
C LEU A 31 -17.88 7.30 -11.78
N ARG A 32 -18.80 6.48 -11.23
CA ARG A 32 -19.26 5.23 -11.82
C ARG A 32 -19.92 5.41 -13.19
N GLU A 33 -20.58 6.55 -13.41
CA GLU A 33 -21.32 6.85 -14.64
C GLU A 33 -20.44 7.12 -15.88
N ARG A 34 -19.13 7.30 -15.71
CA ARG A 34 -18.20 7.50 -16.85
C ARG A 34 -17.61 6.21 -17.44
N GLY A 35 -17.81 5.06 -16.80
CA GLY A 35 -17.20 3.77 -17.21
C GLY A 35 -18.05 2.88 -18.13
N GLY A 36 -19.21 3.35 -18.60
CA GLY A 36 -20.14 2.54 -19.40
C GLY A 36 -19.81 2.52 -20.90
N SER A 37 -18.83 1.72 -21.33
CA SER A 37 -18.70 1.33 -22.74
C SER A 37 -19.19 -0.11 -22.92
N GLN A 38 -20.36 -0.24 -23.52
CA GLN A 38 -20.91 -1.51 -23.98
C GLN A 38 -20.02 -2.03 -25.13
N ASN A 39 -19.45 -3.22 -24.97
CA ASN A 39 -19.05 -4.00 -26.15
C ASN A 39 -19.81 -5.32 -26.17
N SER A 40 -20.46 -5.54 -27.31
CA SER A 40 -21.36 -6.63 -27.57
C SER A 40 -20.71 -7.60 -28.55
N ARG A 41 -21.00 -8.90 -28.35
CA ARG A 41 -20.84 -10.03 -29.29
C ARG A 41 -19.41 -10.58 -29.49
N SER A 42 -19.20 -11.81 -29.01
CA SER A 42 -19.34 -13.01 -29.85
C SER A 42 -19.16 -14.28 -29.00
N GLY A 43 -19.98 -15.28 -29.30
CA GLY A 43 -20.21 -16.43 -28.44
C GLY A 43 -19.06 -17.44 -28.40
N ILE A 44 -18.75 -17.88 -27.18
CA ILE A 44 -18.08 -19.17 -26.95
C ILE A 44 -19.12 -20.09 -26.32
N ARG A 45 -19.41 -21.18 -27.04
CA ARG A 45 -20.36 -22.22 -26.68
C ARG A 45 -19.80 -23.01 -25.50
N VAL A 46 -20.19 -22.63 -24.28
CA VAL A 46 -19.93 -23.43 -23.07
C VAL A 46 -20.84 -24.66 -23.10
N GLN A 47 -20.26 -25.84 -23.34
CA GLN A 47 -20.98 -27.09 -23.13
C GLN A 47 -21.08 -27.35 -21.62
N HIS A 48 -22.31 -27.35 -21.10
CA HIS A 48 -22.63 -27.86 -19.79
C HIS A 48 -22.28 -29.35 -19.70
N ARG A 49 -21.50 -29.74 -18.70
CA ARG A 49 -21.38 -31.13 -18.26
C ARG A 49 -21.88 -31.24 -16.82
N PRO A 50 -22.99 -31.96 -16.56
CA PRO A 50 -23.45 -32.19 -15.20
C PRO A 50 -22.61 -33.30 -14.58
N GLN A 51 -22.10 -33.09 -13.38
CA GLN A 51 -21.53 -34.18 -12.57
C GLN A 51 -22.15 -34.15 -11.18
N HIS A 52 -23.09 -35.08 -10.99
CA HIS A 52 -23.56 -35.52 -9.69
C HIS A 52 -22.39 -36.14 -8.88
N ARG A 53 -22.43 -35.94 -7.56
CA ARG A 53 -21.53 -36.52 -6.55
C ARG A 53 -21.50 -38.05 -6.58
N LEU A 54 -20.34 -38.65 -6.31
CA LEU A 54 -20.13 -39.71 -5.30
C LEU A 54 -18.63 -39.76 -4.87
N PRO A 55 -18.27 -40.21 -3.64
CA PRO A 55 -16.92 -40.10 -3.08
C PRO A 55 -16.05 -41.39 -3.15
N SER A 56 -14.74 -41.21 -2.86
CA SER A 56 -13.67 -42.17 -2.49
C SER A 56 -13.03 -43.03 -3.62
N PRO A 57 -11.77 -43.52 -3.49
CA PRO A 57 -10.97 -43.76 -2.26
C PRO A 57 -9.52 -43.22 -2.22
N LEU A 58 -9.03 -43.09 -0.98
CA LEU A 58 -7.63 -43.04 -0.60
C LEU A 58 -6.88 -44.30 -1.10
N HIS A 59 -5.78 -44.12 -1.84
CA HIS A 59 -4.53 -44.92 -1.85
C HIS A 59 -3.68 -44.47 -3.06
N ARG A 60 -2.57 -43.73 -2.87
CA ARG A 60 -1.19 -44.19 -2.60
C ARG A 60 -0.36 -44.44 -3.89
N PHE A 61 0.90 -43.98 -3.84
CA PHE A 61 2.06 -44.19 -4.75
C PHE A 61 2.17 -43.22 -5.95
N CYS A 62 3.34 -42.63 -6.26
CA CYS A 62 4.71 -43.14 -6.14
C CYS A 62 5.70 -42.18 -5.46
N ARG A 63 6.47 -42.74 -4.50
CA ARG A 63 7.82 -42.25 -4.17
C ARG A 63 8.77 -42.71 -5.27
N SER A 64 9.26 -41.81 -6.11
CA SER A 64 10.54 -42.00 -6.79
C SER A 64 11.62 -41.33 -5.95
N GLY A 65 12.62 -42.12 -5.56
CA GLY A 65 13.72 -41.68 -4.72
C GLY A 65 14.53 -40.55 -5.36
N SER A 66 14.57 -39.42 -4.69
CA SER A 66 15.72 -38.54 -4.65
C SER A 66 16.03 -38.34 -3.17
N ASN A 67 17.27 -38.64 -2.76
CA ASN A 67 17.78 -38.34 -1.43
C ASN A 67 17.95 -36.82 -1.28
N HIS A 68 16.84 -36.10 -1.23
CA HIS A 68 16.83 -34.72 -0.81
C HIS A 68 16.16 -34.71 0.55
N ALA A 69 16.98 -34.54 1.59
CA ALA A 69 16.48 -34.08 2.87
C ALA A 69 15.54 -32.88 2.59
N PRO A 70 14.30 -32.89 3.09
CA PRO A 70 13.34 -31.83 2.81
C PRO A 70 13.99 -30.50 3.21
N TYR A 71 13.92 -29.50 2.32
CA TYR A 71 14.51 -28.17 2.53
C TYR A 71 14.21 -27.59 3.93
N ALA A 72 13.03 -27.90 4.47
CA ALA A 72 12.58 -27.53 5.81
C ALA A 72 13.45 -28.05 6.97
N GLN A 73 14.22 -29.12 6.79
CA GLN A 73 15.12 -29.66 7.82
C GLN A 73 16.53 -29.04 7.82
N ARG A 74 16.82 -28.08 6.91
CA ARG A 74 18.16 -27.47 6.78
C ARG A 74 18.30 -26.04 7.32
N VAL A 75 17.22 -25.40 7.75
CA VAL A 75 17.29 -24.01 8.26
C VAL A 75 16.80 -23.99 9.70
N SER A 76 17.65 -24.42 10.63
CA SER A 76 17.39 -24.29 12.08
C SER A 76 17.53 -22.85 12.56
N GLU A 77 18.27 -22.02 11.82
CA GLU A 77 18.55 -20.62 12.13
C GLU A 77 18.40 -19.80 10.85
N LEU A 78 17.54 -18.78 10.88
CA LEU A 78 17.49 -17.80 9.80
C LEU A 78 18.86 -17.09 9.73
N PRO A 79 19.37 -16.78 8.53
CA PRO A 79 20.61 -16.04 8.41
C PRO A 79 20.50 -14.72 9.16
N SER A 80 21.40 -14.48 10.10
CA SER A 80 21.51 -13.17 10.75
C SER A 80 21.95 -12.13 9.72
N ILE A 81 21.38 -10.93 9.79
CA ILE A 81 21.82 -9.81 8.98
C ILE A 81 23.31 -9.54 9.31
N PRO A 82 24.21 -9.46 8.32
CA PRO A 82 25.63 -9.23 8.58
C PRO A 82 25.86 -7.96 9.42
N PRO A 83 26.79 -7.98 10.39
CA PRO A 83 27.18 -6.79 11.13
C PRO A 83 27.61 -5.66 10.18
N GLY A 84 27.15 -4.44 10.44
CA GLY A 84 27.41 -3.27 9.57
C GLY A 84 26.42 -3.09 8.42
N SER A 85 25.38 -3.93 8.31
CA SER A 85 24.22 -3.64 7.47
C SER A 85 23.26 -2.70 8.19
N ASN A 86 22.64 -1.80 7.44
CA ASN A 86 21.60 -0.90 7.93
C ASN A 86 20.19 -1.44 7.70
N VAL A 87 20.03 -2.66 7.19
CA VAL A 87 18.70 -3.24 6.94
C VAL A 87 18.19 -3.89 8.22
N LEU A 88 16.99 -3.52 8.65
CA LEU A 88 16.37 -4.04 9.87
C LEU A 88 15.17 -4.96 9.60
N GLY A 89 14.54 -4.79 8.44
CA GLY A 89 13.35 -5.55 8.07
C GLY A 89 13.03 -5.38 6.60
N VAL A 90 12.37 -6.39 6.03
CA VAL A 90 11.93 -6.40 4.64
C VAL A 90 10.51 -6.94 4.56
N GLY A 91 9.70 -6.33 3.70
CA GLY A 91 8.37 -6.81 3.40
C GLY A 91 8.07 -6.66 1.92
N ILE A 92 7.35 -7.64 1.38
CA ILE A 92 6.85 -7.63 0.01
C ILE A 92 5.39 -8.06 0.01
N ASP A 93 4.60 -7.44 -0.85
CA ASP A 93 3.21 -7.83 -1.03
C ASP A 93 2.75 -7.69 -2.48
N GLN A 94 1.77 -8.51 -2.86
CA GLN A 94 1.12 -8.47 -4.16
C GLN A 94 -0.40 -8.52 -3.99
N ILE A 95 -1.09 -7.65 -4.71
CA ILE A 95 -2.53 -7.45 -4.59
C ILE A 95 -3.18 -7.56 -5.96
N GLU A 96 -4.20 -8.40 -6.07
CA GLU A 96 -5.08 -8.41 -7.24
C GLU A 96 -5.90 -7.10 -7.29
N VAL A 97 -5.82 -6.38 -8.40
CA VAL A 97 -6.54 -5.11 -8.61
C VAL A 97 -8.05 -5.32 -8.56
N SER A 98 -8.53 -6.48 -9.04
CA SER A 98 -9.94 -6.88 -8.95
C SER A 98 -10.45 -6.92 -7.52
N ARG A 99 -9.66 -7.40 -6.55
CA ARG A 99 -10.09 -7.48 -5.14
C ARG A 99 -10.29 -6.11 -4.52
N ILE A 100 -9.48 -5.13 -4.93
CA ILE A 100 -9.64 -3.73 -4.50
C ILE A 100 -10.85 -3.11 -5.18
N ARG A 101 -11.08 -3.41 -6.48
CA ARG A 101 -12.28 -2.98 -7.20
C ARG A 101 -13.55 -3.49 -6.52
N ASP A 102 -13.63 -4.78 -6.26
CA ASP A 102 -14.78 -5.42 -5.63
C ASP A 102 -15.04 -4.86 -4.23
N SER A 103 -13.98 -4.60 -3.46
CA SER A 103 -14.10 -4.00 -2.13
C SER A 103 -14.60 -2.56 -2.20
N LEU A 104 -14.10 -1.78 -3.16
CA LEU A 104 -14.54 -0.40 -3.39
C LEU A 104 -15.99 -0.36 -3.87
N ASP A 105 -16.39 -1.23 -4.80
CA ASP A 105 -17.76 -1.30 -5.30
C ASP A 105 -18.76 -1.72 -4.22
N LYS A 106 -18.34 -2.61 -3.31
CA LYS A 106 -19.19 -3.12 -2.24
C LYS A 106 -19.30 -2.19 -1.03
N HIS A 107 -18.21 -1.50 -0.68
CA HIS A 107 -18.11 -0.76 0.58
C HIS A 107 -17.87 0.74 0.42
N GLY A 108 -17.58 1.21 -0.79
CA GLY A 108 -17.44 2.63 -1.13
C GLY A 108 -16.47 3.39 -0.22
N ALA A 109 -16.92 4.55 0.24
CA ALA A 109 -16.12 5.44 1.08
C ALA A 109 -15.65 4.79 2.40
N HIS A 110 -16.46 3.92 3.02
CA HIS A 110 -16.08 3.27 4.27
C HIS A 110 -14.81 2.40 4.12
N PHE A 111 -14.66 1.70 2.99
CA PHE A 111 -13.43 0.95 2.70
C PHE A 111 -12.23 1.90 2.57
N LEU A 112 -12.43 3.02 1.88
CA LEU A 112 -11.35 3.97 1.65
C LEU A 112 -10.89 4.66 2.92
N ASP A 113 -11.82 5.18 3.71
CA ASP A 113 -11.52 5.92 4.93
C ASP A 113 -10.89 5.04 6.01
N LYS A 114 -11.14 3.73 5.95
CA LYS A 114 -10.51 2.76 6.84
C LYS A 114 -9.04 2.51 6.51
N ILE A 115 -8.66 2.56 5.23
CA ILE A 115 -7.37 2.04 4.76
C ILE A 115 -6.43 3.14 4.28
N PHE A 116 -6.96 4.17 3.62
CA PHE A 116 -6.18 5.19 2.93
C PHE A 116 -6.34 6.55 3.59
N THR A 117 -5.24 7.27 3.72
CA THR A 117 -5.26 8.66 4.17
C THR A 117 -5.99 9.54 3.18
N SER A 118 -6.43 10.72 3.62
CA SER A 118 -7.03 11.71 2.73
C SER A 118 -6.09 12.10 1.57
N GLY A 119 -4.77 12.16 1.82
CA GLY A 119 -3.74 12.42 0.82
C GLY A 119 -3.66 11.33 -0.24
N GLU A 120 -3.64 10.06 0.17
CA GLU A 120 -3.65 8.91 -0.75
C GLU A 120 -4.90 8.86 -1.61
N GLN A 121 -6.06 9.07 -0.99
CA GLN A 121 -7.32 9.11 -1.72
C GLN A 121 -7.35 10.25 -2.73
N ALA A 122 -6.85 11.44 -2.36
CA ALA A 122 -6.78 12.58 -3.26
C ALA A 122 -5.88 12.29 -4.47
N TYR A 123 -4.69 11.71 -4.24
CA TYR A 123 -3.79 11.30 -5.31
C TYR A 123 -4.45 10.30 -6.26
N CYS A 124 -5.11 9.26 -5.72
CA CYS A 124 -5.66 8.20 -6.57
C CYS A 124 -6.86 8.70 -7.39
N ARG A 125 -7.71 9.55 -6.81
CA ARG A 125 -8.88 10.14 -7.51
C ARG A 125 -8.50 11.02 -8.69
N ASP A 126 -7.29 11.56 -8.72
CA ASP A 126 -6.77 12.36 -9.84
C ASP A 126 -6.42 11.49 -11.08
N LYS A 127 -6.37 10.17 -10.92
CA LYS A 127 -6.00 9.24 -12.01
C LYS A 127 -7.22 8.81 -12.82
N ALA A 128 -6.98 8.45 -14.08
CA ALA A 128 -8.02 8.02 -15.00
C ALA A 128 -8.78 6.78 -14.48
N ASP A 129 -8.04 5.82 -13.91
CA ASP A 129 -8.60 4.74 -13.10
C ASP A 129 -7.89 4.75 -11.73
N PRO A 130 -8.60 5.05 -10.63
CA PRO A 130 -8.01 5.09 -9.29
C PRO A 130 -7.63 3.70 -8.76
N VAL A 131 -8.24 2.62 -9.24
CA VAL A 131 -8.17 1.30 -8.58
C VAL A 131 -6.77 0.67 -8.61
N PRO A 132 -6.02 0.65 -9.73
CA PRO A 132 -4.63 0.15 -9.72
C PRO A 132 -3.71 0.93 -8.78
N HIS A 133 -3.93 2.25 -8.66
CA HIS A 133 -3.15 3.11 -7.77
C HIS A 133 -3.49 2.89 -6.29
N LEU A 134 -4.76 2.60 -5.97
CA LEU A 134 -5.18 2.17 -4.64
C LEU A 134 -4.60 0.80 -4.30
N ALA A 135 -4.59 -0.13 -5.25
CA ALA A 135 -4.02 -1.46 -5.07
C ALA A 135 -2.51 -1.42 -4.78
N ALA A 136 -1.76 -0.56 -5.49
CA ALA A 136 -0.32 -0.40 -5.23
C ALA A 136 -0.03 0.19 -3.84
N ARG A 137 -0.89 1.09 -3.36
CA ARG A 137 -0.79 1.65 -2.00
C ARG A 137 -1.17 0.64 -0.93
N PHE A 138 -2.20 -0.16 -1.18
CA PHE A 138 -2.57 -1.28 -0.32
C PHE A 138 -1.39 -2.25 -0.17
N ALA A 139 -0.78 -2.66 -1.30
CA ALA A 139 0.40 -3.52 -1.30
C ALA A 139 1.58 -2.87 -0.53
N ALA A 140 1.79 -1.56 -0.65
CA ALA A 140 2.83 -0.87 0.10
C ALA A 140 2.60 -0.86 1.61
N LYS A 141 1.35 -0.70 2.06
CA LYS A 141 0.99 -0.76 3.49
C LYS A 141 1.17 -2.18 4.05
N GLU A 142 0.73 -3.20 3.33
CA GLU A 142 0.97 -4.61 3.67
C GLU A 142 2.47 -4.92 3.73
N ALA A 143 3.24 -4.47 2.74
CA ALA A 143 4.69 -4.61 2.73
C ALA A 143 5.35 -3.91 3.92
N ALA A 144 4.90 -2.70 4.29
CA ALA A 144 5.42 -2.00 5.46
C ALA A 144 5.12 -2.76 6.76
N SER A 145 3.89 -3.24 6.94
CA SER A 145 3.48 -4.05 8.08
C SER A 145 4.32 -5.33 8.24
N LYS A 146 4.63 -5.99 7.11
CA LYS A 146 5.54 -7.15 7.08
C LYS A 146 6.98 -6.78 7.43
N ALA A 147 7.46 -5.63 6.94
CA ALA A 147 8.81 -5.16 7.23
C ALA A 147 9.00 -4.86 8.73
N PHE A 148 7.98 -4.34 9.42
CA PHE A 148 7.98 -4.19 10.88
C PHE A 148 7.88 -5.51 11.64
N GLY A 149 7.35 -6.55 11.00
CA GLY A 149 7.11 -7.86 11.61
C GLY A 149 5.90 -7.92 12.55
N THR A 150 5.03 -6.91 12.54
CA THR A 150 3.87 -6.81 13.46
C THR A 150 2.60 -7.40 12.87
N GLY A 151 2.45 -7.38 11.55
CA GLY A 151 1.13 -7.50 10.92
C GLY A 151 0.25 -6.26 11.19
N PHE A 152 -1.00 -6.27 10.71
CA PHE A 152 -1.95 -5.22 11.03
C PHE A 152 -2.66 -5.53 12.34
N GLY A 153 -2.67 -4.57 13.26
CA GLY A 153 -3.25 -4.74 14.58
C GLY A 153 -3.08 -3.52 15.46
N GLU A 154 -3.00 -3.77 16.77
CA GLU A 154 -2.88 -2.71 17.78
C GLU A 154 -1.57 -1.94 17.63
N GLU A 155 -0.46 -2.60 17.28
CA GLU A 155 0.86 -1.96 17.13
C GLU A 155 0.97 -1.13 15.84
N PHE A 156 0.39 -1.60 14.74
CA PHE A 156 0.48 -0.94 13.43
C PHE A 156 -0.84 -1.08 12.66
N GLY A 157 -1.50 0.06 12.42
CA GLY A 157 -2.76 0.14 11.69
C GLY A 157 -2.58 0.61 10.25
N TRP A 158 -3.66 0.52 9.47
CA TRP A 158 -3.67 0.94 8.05
C TRP A 158 -3.30 2.41 7.84
N LEU A 159 -3.77 3.28 8.73
CA LEU A 159 -3.53 4.73 8.66
C LEU A 159 -2.23 5.14 9.35
N ASP A 160 -1.46 4.19 9.91
CA ASP A 160 -0.16 4.47 10.51
C ASP A 160 0.96 4.63 9.47
N SER A 161 0.66 4.34 8.20
CA SER A 161 1.54 4.62 7.06
C SER A 161 0.77 5.25 5.89
N GLU A 162 1.49 6.07 5.13
CA GLU A 162 1.01 6.78 3.96
C GLU A 162 2.06 6.71 2.85
N VAL A 163 1.65 6.32 1.64
CA VAL A 163 2.48 6.48 0.44
C VAL A 163 2.30 7.87 -0.14
N HIS A 164 3.38 8.64 -0.14
CA HIS A 164 3.45 9.96 -0.77
C HIS A 164 4.44 9.94 -1.94
N ASN A 165 4.31 10.86 -2.89
CA ASN A 165 5.31 11.06 -3.94
C ASN A 165 6.02 12.37 -3.64
N ASP A 166 7.36 12.39 -3.69
CA ASP A 166 8.12 13.62 -3.57
C ASP A 166 8.01 14.50 -4.83
N ASP A 167 8.71 15.65 -4.83
CA ASP A 167 8.70 16.60 -5.94
C ASP A 167 9.26 16.02 -7.25
N GLN A 168 10.04 14.94 -7.18
CA GLN A 168 10.57 14.20 -8.34
C GLN A 168 9.68 13.01 -8.74
N GLY A 169 8.57 12.81 -8.03
CA GLY A 169 7.63 11.71 -8.25
C GLY A 169 8.04 10.40 -7.61
N GLN A 170 9.14 10.34 -6.85
CA GLN A 170 9.59 9.13 -6.18
C GLN A 170 8.64 8.79 -5.02
N PRO A 171 8.17 7.53 -4.92
CA PRO A 171 7.35 7.12 -3.79
C PRO A 171 8.19 7.08 -2.50
N ILE A 172 7.64 7.66 -1.44
CA ILE A 172 8.18 7.65 -0.08
C ILE A 172 7.09 7.19 0.90
N LEU A 173 7.50 6.54 1.98
CA LEU A 173 6.61 6.21 3.09
C LEU A 173 6.71 7.28 4.17
N ARG A 174 5.55 7.81 4.56
CA ARG A 174 5.40 8.62 5.77
C ARG A 174 4.65 7.82 6.81
N PHE A 175 4.97 8.06 8.07
CA PHE A 175 4.34 7.37 9.19
C PHE A 175 3.58 8.36 10.06
N SER A 176 2.48 7.90 10.66
CA SER A 176 1.79 8.64 11.72
C SER A 176 2.70 8.79 12.94
N GLU A 177 2.26 9.54 13.96
CA GLU A 177 2.99 9.59 15.24
C GLU A 177 3.22 8.19 15.83
N LYS A 178 2.20 7.34 15.77
CA LYS A 178 2.25 5.95 16.23
C LYS A 178 3.17 5.09 15.37
N GLY A 179 3.06 5.18 14.05
CA GLY A 179 3.97 4.47 13.13
C GLY A 179 5.43 4.91 13.31
N THR A 180 5.66 6.19 13.59
CA THR A 180 7.00 6.74 13.89
C THR A 180 7.54 6.23 15.22
N ALA A 181 6.69 6.11 16.25
CA ALA A 181 7.07 5.51 17.52
C ALA A 181 7.53 4.05 17.35
N LEU A 182 6.78 3.25 16.57
CA LEU A 182 7.16 1.87 16.24
C LEU A 182 8.47 1.81 15.44
N LEU A 183 8.66 2.74 14.50
CA LEU A 183 9.88 2.84 13.70
C LEU A 183 11.11 3.09 14.59
N ASN A 184 10.98 3.99 15.57
CA ASN A 184 12.04 4.25 16.56
C ASN A 184 12.27 3.06 17.51
N GLU A 185 11.21 2.38 17.95
CA GLU A 185 11.32 1.18 18.81
C GLU A 185 12.12 0.07 18.12
N LYS A 186 11.92 -0.10 16.80
CA LYS A 186 12.68 -1.06 15.98
C LYS A 186 14.12 -0.60 15.68
N GLY A 187 14.51 0.60 16.08
CA GLY A 187 15.82 1.19 15.78
C GLY A 187 15.98 1.65 14.33
N ALA A 188 14.89 1.73 13.57
CA ALA A 188 14.92 2.25 12.21
C ALA A 188 14.97 3.79 12.22
N SER A 189 15.50 4.36 11.15
CA SER A 189 15.46 5.79 10.86
C SER A 189 14.57 6.11 9.65
N GLY A 190 14.22 5.10 8.85
CA GLY A 190 13.32 5.27 7.73
C GLY A 190 12.90 3.96 7.08
N ALA A 191 12.09 4.09 6.04
CA ALA A 191 11.64 3.00 5.20
C ALA A 191 11.80 3.37 3.72
N LEU A 192 12.49 2.53 2.97
CA LEU A 192 12.56 2.61 1.51
C LEU A 192 11.36 1.87 0.92
N VAL A 193 10.75 2.41 -0.12
CA VAL A 193 9.60 1.78 -0.80
C VAL A 193 9.79 1.81 -2.31
N SER A 194 9.37 0.73 -2.96
CA SER A 194 9.18 0.68 -4.41
C SER A 194 7.89 -0.07 -4.71
N LEU A 195 7.08 0.51 -5.59
CA LEU A 195 5.76 -0.03 -5.94
C LEU A 195 5.51 0.06 -7.44
N THR A 196 4.76 -0.89 -7.95
CA THR A 196 4.38 -0.99 -9.37
C THR A 196 3.00 -1.60 -9.49
N HIS A 197 2.33 -1.36 -10.61
CA HIS A 197 1.09 -2.04 -10.94
C HIS A 197 0.97 -2.33 -12.44
N LEU A 198 0.31 -3.44 -12.72
CA LEU A 198 -0.28 -3.79 -14.01
C LEU A 198 -1.81 -3.71 -13.88
N GLU A 199 -2.52 -4.09 -14.93
CA GLU A 199 -3.98 -4.14 -14.93
C GLU A 199 -4.54 -5.09 -13.87
N SER A 200 -3.93 -6.27 -13.71
CA SER A 200 -4.44 -7.34 -12.85
C SER A 200 -3.81 -7.35 -11.46
N ILE A 201 -2.58 -6.87 -11.32
CA ILE A 201 -1.80 -7.01 -10.09
C ILE A 201 -1.01 -5.76 -9.77
N ALA A 202 -0.99 -5.41 -8.49
CA ALA A 202 -0.09 -4.42 -7.93
C ALA A 202 0.93 -5.11 -7.01
N SER A 203 2.12 -4.55 -6.89
CA SER A 203 3.18 -5.10 -6.05
C SER A 203 3.97 -3.99 -5.39
N SER A 204 4.45 -4.25 -4.17
CA SER A 204 5.30 -3.33 -3.45
C SER A 204 6.32 -4.07 -2.60
N ILE A 205 7.50 -3.45 -2.45
CA ILE A 205 8.54 -3.86 -1.51
C ILE A 205 8.88 -2.68 -0.60
N VAL A 206 9.07 -2.99 0.68
CA VAL A 206 9.49 -2.06 1.72
C VAL A 206 10.70 -2.61 2.45
N VAL A 207 11.68 -1.74 2.70
CA VAL A 207 12.88 -2.06 3.47
C VAL A 207 13.02 -1.06 4.61
N LEU A 208 12.99 -1.53 5.85
CA LEU A 208 13.31 -0.70 7.02
C LEU A 208 14.81 -0.57 7.13
N VAL A 209 15.26 0.67 7.30
CA VAL A 209 16.69 0.99 7.40
C VAL A 209 16.98 1.82 8.65
N SER A 210 18.14 1.59 9.25
CA SER A 210 18.72 2.48 10.28
C SER A 210 19.67 3.49 9.65
N SER A 211 19.88 4.60 10.34
CA SER A 211 21.01 5.49 10.04
C SER A 211 22.27 4.86 10.64
N SER A 212 23.34 4.81 9.86
CA SER A 212 24.68 4.44 10.38
C SER A 212 25.24 5.48 11.34
#